data_AF-A0A6V8Q756-F1
#
_entry.id   AF-A0A6V8Q756-F1
#
_cell.length_a   1.000
_cell.length_b   1.000
_cell.length_c   1.000
_cell.angle_alpha   90.00
_cell.angle_beta   90.00
_cell.angle_gamma   90.00
#
_symmetry.space_group_name_H-M   'P 1'
#
loop_
_entity.id
_entity.type
_entity.pdbx_description
1 polymer ?
#
loop_
_entity_poly.entity_id
_entity_poly.type
_entity_poly.pdbx_seq_one_letter_code
_entity_poly.pdbx_strand_id
1 'polypeptide(L)'
;VKASDIQKMLPENGKKNCKECGLATCFAFAMKLANAGITLDKCTYLSAEVRLQLEDMLQPPIRQVFIGTGARQVAIGEEEVMFRHQKTFFRAPGMALLIADGEDEESCSAKIAKIGWQFERLDKLSRFDLVALSHTSTDGGKYLQLVQKVMAETDAGLILLAAEPEVLLSAYEASKSRNPLVCVTDGNYAQVVPHLAKSAVVCASADGLDNLANLVGKLKEAGLENLVLDPGSGSLVELVRDQTMIRRAALLHKFRPFGFPTLFLAARVTSDLEQQMLLAVAGVAKYAGIIVLDDISSENFQVLLTVRQNIYTDPRVPPAVESKVYGFNEADESAAVLVTTNFALT
;
A
#
# COMPACT_ATOMS: atom_id res chain seq x y z
N VAL A 1 11.77 -0.91 17.59
CA VAL A 1 12.97 -0.54 18.39
C VAL A 1 12.68 -0.84 19.85
N LYS A 2 13.65 -1.33 20.66
CA LYS A 2 13.40 -1.50 22.10
C LYS A 2 13.65 -0.18 22.83
N ALA A 3 12.83 0.11 23.84
CA ALA A 3 13.01 1.29 24.68
C ALA A 3 14.39 1.33 25.37
N SER A 4 14.96 0.17 25.70
CA SER A 4 16.31 0.05 26.25
C SER A 4 17.41 0.56 25.31
N ASP A 5 17.21 0.42 24.00
CA ASP A 5 18.21 0.84 23.01
C ASP A 5 18.17 2.36 22.86
N ILE A 6 16.96 2.94 22.84
CA ILE A 6 16.75 4.40 22.85
C ILE A 6 17.32 5.02 24.13
N GLN A 7 17.05 4.41 25.30
CA GLN A 7 17.49 4.95 26.60
C GLN A 7 19.00 5.18 26.66
N LYS A 8 19.80 4.27 26.09
CA LYS A 8 21.27 4.37 26.06
C LYS A 8 21.76 5.60 25.29
N MET A 9 20.96 6.13 24.38
CA MET A 9 21.30 7.27 23.54
C MET A 9 20.79 8.59 24.13
N LEU A 10 19.88 8.53 25.11
CA LEU A 10 19.39 9.73 25.80
C LEU A 10 20.47 10.33 26.71
N PRO A 11 20.38 11.63 27.06
CA PRO A 11 21.37 12.30 27.90
C PRO A 11 21.67 11.53 29.18
N GLU A 12 22.96 11.40 29.50
CA GLU A 12 23.46 10.65 30.65
C GLU A 12 22.99 9.18 30.68
N ASN A 13 22.83 8.55 29.51
CA ASN A 13 22.27 7.19 29.36
C ASN A 13 20.89 7.04 30.01
N GLY A 14 20.07 8.09 29.90
CA GLY A 14 18.72 8.14 30.47
C GLY A 14 18.66 8.37 31.98
N LYS A 15 19.73 8.90 32.60
CA LYS A 15 19.78 9.22 34.03
C LYS A 15 19.35 10.64 34.38
N LYS A 16 19.36 11.57 33.40
CA LYS A 16 19.07 12.99 33.62
C LYS A 16 17.70 13.24 34.27
N ASN A 17 16.65 12.53 33.84
CA ASN A 17 15.31 12.53 34.44
C ASN A 17 14.76 13.93 34.82
N CYS A 18 15.00 14.94 33.97
CA CYS A 18 14.67 16.34 34.25
C CYS A 18 13.17 16.69 34.19
N LYS A 19 12.33 15.78 33.65
CA LYS A 19 10.87 15.93 33.47
C LYS A 19 10.41 17.06 32.53
N GLU A 20 11.33 17.77 31.89
CA GLU A 20 11.01 18.85 30.94
C GLU A 20 10.27 18.37 29.68
N CYS A 21 10.42 17.10 29.31
CA CYS A 21 9.64 16.49 28.22
C CYS A 21 8.20 16.11 28.61
N GLY A 22 7.77 16.44 29.84
CA GLY A 22 6.43 16.12 30.36
C GLY A 22 6.27 14.69 30.87
N LEU A 23 7.36 13.92 30.97
CA LEU A 23 7.36 12.53 31.44
C LEU A 23 8.23 12.37 32.69
N ALA A 24 7.84 11.46 33.57
CA ALA A 24 8.48 11.29 34.87
C ALA A 24 9.96 10.87 34.79
N THR A 25 10.35 10.13 33.74
CA THR A 25 11.71 9.62 33.55
C THR A 25 12.10 9.60 32.07
N CYS A 26 13.41 9.61 31.79
CA CYS A 26 13.95 9.42 30.44
C CYS A 26 13.63 8.03 29.89
N PHE A 27 13.48 7.00 30.73
CA PHE A 27 13.02 5.69 30.29
C PHE A 27 11.54 5.72 29.85
N ALA A 28 10.67 6.46 30.55
CA ALA A 28 9.29 6.66 30.11
C ALA A 28 9.24 7.42 28.77
N PHE A 29 10.14 8.37 28.56
CA PHE A 29 10.34 9.00 27.24
C PHE A 29 10.75 7.97 26.19
N ALA A 30 11.77 7.15 26.46
CA ALA A 30 12.21 6.10 25.55
C ALA A 30 11.09 5.09 25.20
N MET A 31 10.25 4.70 26.16
CA MET A 31 9.10 3.83 25.90
C MET A 31 8.04 4.50 25.03
N LYS A 32 7.65 5.75 25.36
CA LYS A 32 6.69 6.48 24.53
C LYS A 32 7.22 6.69 23.12
N LEU A 33 8.50 6.98 22.98
CA LEU A 33 9.15 7.18 21.69
C LEU A 33 9.18 5.90 20.86
N ALA A 34 9.53 4.75 21.47
CA ALA A 34 9.50 3.44 20.81
C ALA A 34 8.10 3.05 20.28
N ASN A 35 7.05 3.57 20.92
CA ASN A 35 5.65 3.32 20.58
C ASN A 35 5.00 4.49 19.81
N ALA A 36 5.79 5.42 19.27
CA ALA A 36 5.32 6.60 18.53
C ALA A 36 4.33 7.50 19.30
N GLY A 37 4.30 7.44 20.63
CA GLY A 37 3.41 8.23 21.49
C GLY A 37 3.98 9.60 21.92
N ILE A 38 5.16 9.96 21.44
CA ILE A 38 5.82 11.27 21.63
C ILE A 38 6.83 11.51 20.49
N THR A 39 7.19 12.76 20.21
CA THR A 39 8.22 13.11 19.22
C THR A 39 9.56 13.42 19.87
N LEU A 40 10.64 13.31 19.09
CA LEU A 40 12.00 13.63 19.53
C LEU A 40 12.17 15.08 19.98
N ASP A 41 11.38 16.00 19.42
CA ASP A 41 11.41 17.44 19.73
C ASP A 41 11.17 17.76 21.21
N LYS A 42 10.49 16.86 21.92
CA LYS A 42 10.19 17.05 23.34
C LYS A 42 11.42 16.91 24.23
N CYS A 43 12.55 16.40 23.74
CA CYS A 43 13.81 16.40 24.47
C CYS A 43 14.78 17.45 23.89
N THR A 44 14.87 18.60 24.54
CA THR A 44 15.73 19.74 24.15
C THR A 44 17.23 19.50 24.37
N TYR A 45 17.59 18.38 25.01
CA TYR A 45 18.97 18.05 25.40
C TYR A 45 19.65 17.04 24.46
N LEU A 46 19.01 16.66 23.36
CA LEU A 46 19.61 15.76 22.37
C LEU A 46 20.63 16.51 21.52
N SER A 47 21.82 15.93 21.35
CA SER A 47 22.76 16.41 20.34
C SER A 47 22.21 16.14 18.94
N ALA A 48 22.65 16.92 17.95
CA ALA A 48 22.22 16.73 16.55
C ALA A 48 22.54 15.31 16.04
N GLU A 49 23.69 14.76 16.41
CA GLU A 49 24.11 13.40 16.02
C GLU A 49 23.20 12.32 16.62
N VAL A 50 22.93 12.37 17.93
CA VAL A 50 22.04 11.42 18.61
C VAL A 50 20.64 11.52 18.04
N ARG A 51 20.18 12.74 17.74
CA ARG A 51 18.89 12.98 17.15
C ARG A 51 18.75 12.29 15.79
N LEU A 52 19.72 12.44 14.90
CA LEU A 52 19.73 11.77 13.59
C LEU A 52 19.72 10.24 13.74
N GLN A 53 20.51 9.69 14.66
CA GLN A 53 20.53 8.24 14.89
C GLN A 53 19.19 7.72 15.43
N LEU A 54 18.56 8.46 16.35
CA LEU A 54 17.24 8.10 16.86
C LEU A 54 16.16 8.24 15.79
N GLU A 55 16.21 9.28 14.96
CA GLU A 55 15.31 9.45 13.81
C GLU A 55 15.41 8.24 12.86
N ASP A 56 16.63 7.81 12.50
CA ASP A 56 16.83 6.62 11.67
C ASP A 56 16.31 5.34 12.35
N MET A 57 16.61 5.15 13.63
CA MET A 57 16.14 3.97 14.38
C MET A 57 14.62 3.88 14.45
N LEU A 58 13.94 5.02 14.65
CA LEU A 58 12.50 5.09 14.82
C LEU A 58 11.72 5.01 13.51
N GLN A 59 12.37 5.17 12.36
CA GLN A 59 11.68 4.99 11.08
C GLN A 59 11.05 3.59 11.01
N PRO A 60 9.76 3.50 10.64
CA PRO A 60 9.12 2.22 10.38
C PRO A 60 9.97 1.38 9.42
N PRO A 61 10.14 0.07 9.66
CA PRO A 61 10.93 -0.79 8.79
C PRO A 61 10.43 -0.78 7.34
N ILE A 62 9.11 -0.61 7.16
CA ILE A 62 8.45 -0.40 5.87
C ILE A 62 7.74 0.94 5.99
N ARG A 63 8.09 1.91 5.14
CA ARG A 63 7.43 3.22 5.13
C ARG A 63 5.97 3.15 4.69
N GLN A 64 5.18 4.09 5.17
CA GLN A 64 3.85 4.34 4.64
C GLN A 64 3.94 5.18 3.37
N VAL A 65 3.13 4.84 2.38
CA VAL A 65 2.98 5.59 1.14
C VAL A 65 1.50 5.85 0.90
N PHE A 66 1.19 7.04 0.40
CA PHE A 66 -0.17 7.47 0.06
C PHE A 66 -0.29 7.66 -1.45
N ILE A 67 -1.30 7.05 -2.07
CA ILE A 67 -1.58 7.18 -3.51
C ILE A 67 -3.00 7.71 -3.66
N GLY A 68 -3.19 8.67 -4.58
CA GLY A 68 -4.47 9.35 -4.70
C GLY A 68 -4.64 10.48 -3.67
N THR A 69 -5.83 11.08 -3.69
CA THR A 69 -6.24 12.19 -2.83
C THR A 69 -7.69 12.01 -2.38
N GLY A 70 -8.13 12.80 -1.39
CA GLY A 70 -9.52 12.79 -0.91
C GLY A 70 -9.97 11.46 -0.28
N ALA A 71 -11.27 11.19 -0.36
CA ALA A 71 -11.90 10.02 0.29
C ALA A 71 -11.51 8.66 -0.31
N ARG A 72 -10.87 8.65 -1.49
CA ARG A 72 -10.36 7.44 -2.16
C ARG A 72 -8.84 7.31 -2.07
N GLN A 73 -8.16 8.17 -1.33
CA GLN A 73 -6.73 8.01 -1.07
C GLN A 73 -6.44 6.66 -0.41
N VAL A 74 -5.42 5.98 -0.91
CA VAL A 74 -4.99 4.67 -0.43
C VAL A 74 -3.72 4.84 0.37
N ALA A 75 -3.70 4.28 1.56
CA ALA A 75 -2.51 4.16 2.38
C ALA A 75 -2.00 2.71 2.35
N ILE A 76 -0.73 2.51 2.02
CA ILE A 76 -0.07 1.20 1.98
C ILE A 76 1.27 1.25 2.74
N GLY A 77 1.78 0.09 3.16
CA GLY A 77 3.02 -0.03 3.92
C GLY A 77 2.85 0.03 5.44
N GLU A 78 3.87 0.48 6.16
CA GLU A 78 3.86 0.52 7.65
C GLU A 78 3.56 -0.83 8.32
N GLU A 79 4.00 -1.87 7.67
CA GLU A 79 3.80 -3.22 8.12
C GLU A 79 4.95 -3.69 9.03
N GLU A 80 4.65 -4.53 10.02
CA GLU A 80 5.60 -4.81 11.11
C GLU A 80 5.95 -6.30 11.31
N VAL A 81 5.12 -7.21 10.80
CA VAL A 81 5.24 -8.65 11.06
C VAL A 81 5.30 -9.47 9.78
N MET A 82 5.93 -10.64 9.85
CA MET A 82 5.89 -11.63 8.76
C MET A 82 4.58 -12.40 8.78
N PHE A 83 4.06 -12.70 9.97
CA PHE A 83 2.87 -13.54 10.09
C PHE A 83 1.82 -12.83 10.93
N ARG A 84 0.57 -12.78 10.42
CA ARG A 84 -0.52 -12.03 11.06
C ARG A 84 -0.77 -12.40 12.52
N HIS A 85 -0.61 -13.67 12.90
CA HIS A 85 -0.79 -14.13 14.29
C HIS A 85 0.27 -13.61 15.28
N GLN A 86 1.38 -13.03 14.80
CA GLN A 86 2.36 -12.35 15.66
C GLN A 86 1.83 -11.01 16.17
N LYS A 87 0.97 -10.34 15.39
CA LYS A 87 0.32 -9.07 15.74
C LYS A 87 -0.95 -8.90 14.89
N THR A 88 -0.84 -8.15 13.80
CA THR A 88 -1.83 -8.01 12.73
C THR A 88 -1.11 -7.53 11.48
N PHE A 89 -1.71 -7.73 10.31
CA PHE A 89 -1.41 -6.89 9.16
C PHE A 89 -2.25 -5.62 9.27
N PHE A 90 -1.66 -4.46 8.95
CA PHE A 90 -2.26 -3.17 9.23
C PHE A 90 -3.00 -2.58 8.02
N ARG A 91 -2.45 -2.74 6.82
CA ARG A 91 -2.97 -2.11 5.61
C ARG A 91 -3.22 -3.14 4.54
N ALA A 92 -4.51 -3.42 4.31
CA ALA A 92 -4.95 -4.28 3.21
C ALA A 92 -4.45 -3.73 1.87
N PRO A 93 -4.13 -4.60 0.90
CA PRO A 93 -3.65 -4.16 -0.41
C PRO A 93 -4.68 -3.29 -1.11
N GLY A 94 -4.18 -2.26 -1.79
CA GLY A 94 -4.97 -1.50 -2.76
C GLY A 94 -5.28 -2.40 -3.97
N MET A 95 -6.55 -2.47 -4.34
CA MET A 95 -6.98 -3.22 -5.53
C MET A 95 -7.10 -2.31 -6.74
N ALA A 96 -6.57 -2.73 -7.88
CA ALA A 96 -6.64 -1.97 -9.13
C ALA A 96 -7.08 -2.83 -10.32
N LEU A 97 -7.73 -2.19 -11.30
CA LEU A 97 -7.88 -2.74 -12.65
C LEU A 97 -6.92 -2.04 -13.62
N LEU A 98 -6.40 -2.81 -14.57
CA LEU A 98 -5.58 -2.35 -15.68
C LEU A 98 -6.48 -1.93 -16.84
N ILE A 99 -6.24 -0.74 -17.37
CA ILE A 99 -6.86 -0.24 -18.59
C ILE A 99 -5.74 0.22 -19.51
N ALA A 100 -5.64 -0.39 -20.68
CA ALA A 100 -4.65 -0.03 -21.68
C ALA A 100 -5.24 0.90 -22.76
N ASP A 101 -4.44 1.83 -23.28
CA ASP A 101 -4.87 2.75 -24.35
C ASP A 101 -5.05 2.09 -25.73
N GLY A 102 -4.60 0.84 -25.87
CA GLY A 102 -4.86 -0.01 -27.02
C GLY A 102 -6.19 -0.77 -26.97
N GLU A 103 -6.92 -0.75 -25.85
CA GLU A 103 -8.26 -1.35 -25.75
C GLU A 103 -9.30 -0.53 -26.52
N ASP A 104 -10.39 -1.17 -26.93
CA ASP A 104 -11.53 -0.46 -27.50
C ASP A 104 -12.29 0.35 -26.44
N GLU A 105 -13.06 1.32 -26.92
CA GLU A 105 -13.79 2.28 -26.07
C GLU A 105 -14.85 1.61 -25.18
N GLU A 106 -15.46 0.51 -25.65
CA GLU A 106 -16.47 -0.24 -24.90
C GLU A 106 -15.82 -0.99 -23.73
N SER A 107 -14.71 -1.70 -23.98
CA SER A 107 -13.90 -2.36 -22.94
C SER A 107 -13.41 -1.35 -21.89
N CYS A 108 -12.85 -0.23 -22.33
CA CYS A 108 -12.37 0.82 -21.44
C CYS A 108 -13.49 1.33 -20.53
N SER A 109 -14.63 1.69 -21.11
CA SER A 109 -15.77 2.24 -20.36
C SER A 109 -16.37 1.20 -19.40
N ALA A 110 -16.42 -0.07 -19.80
CA ALA A 110 -16.84 -1.17 -18.94
C ALA A 110 -15.91 -1.32 -17.72
N LYS A 111 -14.59 -1.31 -17.92
CA LYS A 111 -13.62 -1.39 -16.82
C LYS A 111 -13.69 -0.17 -15.90
N ILE A 112 -13.86 1.05 -16.43
CA ILE A 112 -14.05 2.27 -15.62
C ILE A 112 -15.31 2.15 -14.76
N ALA A 113 -16.41 1.66 -15.31
CA ALA A 113 -17.64 1.43 -14.54
C ALA A 113 -17.42 0.45 -13.37
N LYS A 114 -16.61 -0.60 -13.56
CA LYS A 114 -16.23 -1.54 -12.48
C LYS A 114 -15.47 -0.88 -11.34
N ILE A 115 -14.73 0.21 -11.58
CA ILE A 115 -14.05 0.98 -10.52
C ILE A 115 -15.04 1.59 -9.51
N GLY A 116 -16.31 1.76 -9.92
CA GLY A 116 -17.41 2.17 -9.05
C GLY A 116 -17.98 1.06 -8.18
N TRP A 117 -17.60 -0.21 -8.40
CA TRP A 117 -18.11 -1.34 -7.62
C TRP A 117 -17.74 -1.24 -6.14
N GLN A 118 -18.70 -1.63 -5.32
CA GLN A 118 -18.61 -1.62 -3.87
C GLN A 118 -19.15 -2.93 -3.31
N PHE A 119 -18.52 -3.39 -2.24
CA PHE A 119 -18.92 -4.57 -1.49
C PHE A 119 -18.84 -4.25 -0.01
N GLU A 120 -19.99 -4.23 0.67
CA GLU A 120 -20.06 -4.00 2.10
C GLU A 120 -20.25 -5.33 2.84
N ARG A 121 -19.37 -5.60 3.81
CA ARG A 121 -19.46 -6.79 4.66
C ARG A 121 -18.98 -6.48 6.07
N LEU A 122 -19.81 -6.77 7.07
CA LEU A 122 -19.53 -6.46 8.48
C LEU A 122 -19.25 -4.95 8.69
N ASP A 123 -20.13 -4.10 8.15
CA ASP A 123 -20.05 -2.62 8.20
C ASP A 123 -18.72 -2.05 7.66
N LYS A 124 -18.06 -2.79 6.77
CA LYS A 124 -16.82 -2.38 6.09
C LYS A 124 -17.03 -2.40 4.59
N LEU A 125 -16.89 -1.22 3.98
CA LEU A 125 -16.93 -1.04 2.54
C LEU A 125 -15.57 -1.41 1.92
N SER A 126 -15.59 -2.28 0.91
CA SER A 126 -14.46 -2.59 0.03
C SER A 126 -14.79 -2.22 -1.42
N ARG A 127 -13.76 -1.87 -2.19
CA ARG A 127 -13.88 -1.37 -3.57
C ARG A 127 -12.54 -1.54 -4.31
N PHE A 128 -12.53 -1.19 -5.59
CA PHE A 128 -11.27 -0.86 -6.26
C PHE A 128 -10.77 0.49 -5.77
N ASP A 129 -9.50 0.52 -5.38
CA ASP A 129 -8.86 1.66 -4.76
C ASP A 129 -8.11 2.50 -5.80
N LEU A 130 -7.60 1.83 -6.85
CA LEU A 130 -6.72 2.39 -7.86
C LEU A 130 -7.16 1.97 -9.28
N VAL A 131 -6.64 2.67 -10.29
CA VAL A 131 -6.70 2.29 -11.72
C VAL A 131 -5.29 2.34 -12.27
N ALA A 132 -4.84 1.25 -12.88
CA ALA A 132 -3.57 1.20 -13.59
C ALA A 132 -3.80 1.51 -15.06
N LEU A 133 -3.10 2.51 -15.58
CA LEU A 133 -3.20 2.95 -16.97
C LEU A 133 -1.94 2.55 -17.70
N SER A 134 -2.08 1.81 -18.80
CA SER A 134 -0.95 1.31 -19.57
C SER A 134 -0.89 1.91 -20.97
N HIS A 135 0.27 2.42 -21.34
CA HIS A 135 0.62 2.77 -22.71
C HIS A 135 1.06 1.50 -23.45
N THR A 136 0.20 1.00 -24.34
CA THR A 136 0.46 -0.14 -25.23
C THR A 136 0.31 0.23 -26.70
N SER A 137 -0.36 1.33 -27.00
CA SER A 137 -0.40 1.89 -28.35
C SER A 137 0.93 2.56 -28.72
N THR A 138 1.08 2.91 -29.99
CA THR A 138 2.23 3.70 -30.49
C THR A 138 1.97 5.20 -30.43
N ASP A 139 0.82 5.63 -29.87
CA ASP A 139 0.36 7.02 -29.89
C ASP A 139 0.20 7.53 -28.45
N GLY A 140 1.21 8.23 -27.97
CA GLY A 140 1.19 8.85 -26.64
C GLY A 140 0.03 9.82 -26.41
N GLY A 141 -0.57 10.35 -27.48
CA GLY A 141 -1.78 11.17 -27.41
C GLY A 141 -3.00 10.37 -26.95
N LYS A 142 -3.14 9.11 -27.39
CA LYS A 142 -4.21 8.21 -26.91
C LYS A 142 -4.06 7.90 -25.43
N TYR A 143 -2.84 7.66 -24.97
CA TYR A 143 -2.58 7.44 -23.55
C TYR A 143 -2.97 8.65 -22.69
N LEU A 144 -2.62 9.86 -23.14
CA LEU A 144 -3.01 11.08 -22.43
C LEU A 144 -4.53 11.27 -22.40
N GLN A 145 -5.23 10.96 -23.50
CA GLN A 145 -6.70 10.97 -23.55
C GLN A 145 -7.31 9.96 -22.58
N LEU A 146 -6.77 8.74 -22.51
CA LEU A 146 -7.20 7.72 -21.54
C LEU A 146 -7.04 8.23 -20.10
N VAL A 147 -5.88 8.81 -19.77
CA VAL A 147 -5.63 9.38 -18.43
C VAL A 147 -6.66 10.46 -18.10
N GLN A 148 -6.93 11.38 -19.03
CA GLN A 148 -7.91 12.45 -18.82
C GLN A 148 -9.34 11.93 -18.68
N LYS A 149 -9.73 10.94 -19.50
CA LYS A 149 -11.04 10.28 -19.43
C LYS A 149 -11.25 9.63 -18.06
N VAL A 150 -10.31 8.79 -17.64
CA VAL A 150 -10.37 8.14 -16.31
C VAL A 150 -10.39 9.18 -15.20
N MET A 151 -9.67 10.30 -15.36
CA MET A 151 -9.71 11.39 -14.39
C MET A 151 -11.06 12.07 -14.27
N ALA A 152 -11.81 12.17 -15.37
CA ALA A 152 -13.14 12.78 -15.40
C ALA A 152 -14.23 11.85 -14.84
N GLU A 153 -14.06 10.53 -14.98
CA GLU A 153 -15.10 9.54 -14.64
C GLU A 153 -14.94 8.91 -13.25
N THR A 154 -13.75 8.98 -12.63
CA THR A 154 -13.52 8.35 -11.31
C THR A 154 -12.49 9.07 -10.45
N ASP A 155 -12.75 9.08 -9.14
CA ASP A 155 -11.84 9.59 -8.11
C ASP A 155 -10.82 8.56 -7.59
N ALA A 156 -10.77 7.34 -8.14
CA ALA A 156 -9.78 6.32 -7.77
C ALA A 156 -8.33 6.76 -8.08
N GLY A 157 -7.37 6.40 -7.22
CA GLY A 157 -5.96 6.76 -7.43
C GLY A 157 -5.40 6.16 -8.72
N LEU A 158 -4.41 6.81 -9.33
CA LEU A 158 -3.87 6.41 -10.64
C LEU A 158 -2.51 5.76 -10.50
N ILE A 159 -2.26 4.72 -11.29
CA ILE A 159 -0.93 4.13 -11.51
C ILE A 159 -0.60 4.34 -12.99
N LEU A 160 0.51 5.01 -13.28
CA LEU A 160 0.92 5.34 -14.64
C LEU A 160 2.01 4.37 -15.12
N LEU A 161 1.70 3.59 -16.15
CA LEU A 161 2.57 2.59 -16.75
C LEU A 161 2.89 2.99 -18.20
N ALA A 162 4.07 3.55 -18.44
CA ALA A 162 4.55 3.83 -19.79
C ALA A 162 6.07 3.65 -19.87
N ALA A 163 6.53 2.96 -20.92
CA ALA A 163 7.96 2.77 -21.17
C ALA A 163 8.63 4.06 -21.66
N GLU A 164 7.93 4.81 -22.52
CA GLU A 164 8.42 6.04 -23.11
C GLU A 164 8.42 7.21 -22.10
N PRO A 165 9.60 7.84 -21.84
CA PRO A 165 9.72 8.90 -20.84
C PRO A 165 8.79 10.09 -21.08
N GLU A 166 8.67 10.55 -22.34
CA GLU A 166 7.87 11.73 -22.70
C GLU A 166 6.37 11.49 -22.47
N VAL A 167 5.90 10.28 -22.81
CA VAL A 167 4.52 9.85 -22.60
C VAL A 167 4.21 9.76 -21.09
N LEU A 168 5.11 9.18 -20.31
CA LEU A 168 4.96 9.05 -18.87
C LEU A 168 4.93 10.42 -18.17
N LEU A 169 5.83 11.34 -18.57
CA LEU A 169 5.89 12.70 -18.02
C LEU A 169 4.64 13.52 -18.38
N SER A 170 4.16 13.40 -19.62
CA SER A 170 2.92 14.08 -20.04
C SER A 170 1.71 13.63 -19.21
N ALA A 171 1.59 12.32 -18.96
CA ALA A 171 0.55 11.77 -18.09
C ALA A 171 0.73 12.18 -16.63
N TYR A 172 1.96 12.22 -16.12
CA TYR A 172 2.25 12.71 -14.77
C TYR A 172 1.84 14.18 -14.61
N GLU A 173 2.23 15.06 -15.53
CA GLU A 173 1.89 16.49 -15.47
C GLU A 173 0.38 16.73 -15.50
N ALA A 174 -0.35 15.98 -16.33
CA ALA A 174 -1.80 16.06 -16.41
C ALA A 174 -2.50 15.57 -15.13
N SER A 175 -1.90 14.64 -14.39
CA SER A 175 -2.53 13.97 -13.25
C SER A 175 -1.92 14.27 -11.88
N LYS A 176 -0.84 15.06 -11.80
CA LYS A 176 -0.08 15.31 -10.56
C LYS A 176 -0.91 15.84 -9.39
N SER A 177 -1.98 16.59 -9.67
CA SER A 177 -2.93 17.08 -8.67
C SER A 177 -3.62 15.94 -7.91
N ARG A 178 -3.69 14.75 -8.51
CA ARG A 178 -4.28 13.53 -7.95
C ARG A 178 -3.26 12.62 -7.28
N ASN A 179 -2.00 13.04 -7.15
CA ASN A 179 -0.92 12.26 -6.53
C ASN A 179 -0.82 10.81 -7.08
N PRO A 180 -0.55 10.66 -8.39
CA PRO A 180 -0.47 9.36 -9.05
C PRO A 180 0.80 8.60 -8.64
N LEU A 181 0.76 7.27 -8.76
CA LEU A 181 1.93 6.39 -8.70
C LEU A 181 2.59 6.33 -10.08
N VAL A 182 3.80 6.87 -10.21
CA VAL A 182 4.56 6.89 -11.48
C VAL A 182 5.53 5.71 -11.53
N CYS A 183 5.39 4.80 -12.48
CA CYS A 183 6.28 3.63 -12.58
C CYS A 183 7.53 3.94 -13.40
N VAL A 184 8.69 3.95 -12.73
CA VAL A 184 10.01 4.23 -13.28
C VAL A 184 10.81 2.93 -13.37
N THR A 185 11.50 2.74 -14.48
CA THR A 185 12.44 1.64 -14.73
C THR A 185 13.85 2.19 -14.90
N ASP A 186 14.87 1.34 -14.90
CA ASP A 186 16.24 1.79 -15.17
C ASP A 186 16.37 2.45 -16.55
N GLY A 187 15.60 1.96 -17.54
CA GLY A 187 15.62 2.47 -18.91
C GLY A 187 15.05 3.89 -19.08
N ASN A 188 14.11 4.32 -18.22
CA ASN A 188 13.52 5.66 -18.28
C ASN A 188 13.96 6.60 -17.13
N TYR A 189 14.66 6.07 -16.11
CA TYR A 189 15.10 6.79 -14.92
C TYR A 189 15.72 8.16 -15.23
N ALA A 190 16.73 8.19 -16.11
CA ALA A 190 17.54 9.39 -16.36
C ALA A 190 16.72 10.55 -16.94
N GLN A 191 15.65 10.26 -17.68
CA GLN A 191 14.81 11.26 -18.34
C GLN A 191 13.59 11.64 -17.48
N VAL A 192 13.03 10.69 -16.73
CA VAL A 192 11.80 10.92 -15.95
C VAL A 192 12.10 11.58 -14.60
N VAL A 193 13.06 11.05 -13.85
CA VAL A 193 13.29 11.45 -12.44
C VAL A 193 13.63 12.93 -12.23
N PRO A 194 14.42 13.60 -13.09
CA PRO A 194 14.70 15.03 -12.93
C PRO A 194 13.45 15.93 -12.95
N HIS A 195 12.35 15.47 -13.54
CA HIS A 195 11.11 16.23 -13.69
C HIS A 195 10.07 15.91 -12.61
N LEU A 196 10.31 14.91 -11.77
CA LEU A 196 9.39 14.55 -10.69
C LEU A 196 9.59 15.46 -9.47
N ALA A 197 8.49 15.90 -8.87
CA ALA A 197 8.54 16.55 -7.57
C ALA A 197 9.13 15.61 -6.51
N LYS A 198 9.84 16.13 -5.51
CA LYS A 198 10.40 15.30 -4.41
C LYS A 198 9.33 14.55 -3.61
N SER A 199 8.10 15.08 -3.61
CA SER A 199 6.93 14.44 -3.00
C SER A 199 6.24 13.41 -3.88
N ALA A 200 6.65 13.27 -5.15
CA ALA A 200 6.04 12.34 -6.09
C ALA A 200 6.14 10.90 -5.57
N VAL A 201 5.08 10.13 -5.84
CA VAL A 201 5.02 8.72 -5.47
C VAL A 201 5.49 7.90 -6.66
N VAL A 202 6.55 7.11 -6.46
CA VAL A 202 7.25 6.44 -7.56
C VAL A 202 7.28 4.94 -7.32
N CYS A 203 6.87 4.18 -8.32
CA CYS A 203 7.13 2.75 -8.35
C CYS A 203 8.50 2.51 -8.99
N ALA A 204 9.41 1.87 -8.27
CA ALA A 204 10.65 1.34 -8.82
C ALA A 204 10.37 -0.04 -9.41
N SER A 205 10.39 -0.14 -10.73
CA SER A 205 10.13 -1.39 -11.46
C SER A 205 11.42 -1.90 -12.09
N ALA A 206 11.86 -3.08 -11.69
CA ALA A 206 13.06 -3.71 -12.24
C ALA A 206 12.98 -5.23 -12.15
N ASP A 207 13.60 -5.92 -13.10
CA ASP A 207 13.59 -7.39 -13.14
C ASP A 207 14.57 -7.95 -12.11
N GLY A 208 14.02 -8.51 -11.03
CA GLY A 208 14.77 -9.14 -9.96
C GLY A 208 15.23 -8.19 -8.84
N LEU A 209 15.50 -8.78 -7.68
CA LEU A 209 15.74 -8.06 -6.43
C LEU A 209 17.01 -7.20 -6.46
N ASP A 210 18.08 -7.65 -7.12
CA ASP A 210 19.34 -6.90 -7.19
C ASP A 210 19.20 -5.62 -8.01
N ASN A 211 18.59 -5.72 -9.19
CA ASN A 211 18.30 -4.57 -10.05
C ASN A 211 17.34 -3.59 -9.38
N LEU A 212 16.32 -4.12 -8.67
CA LEU A 212 15.39 -3.33 -7.90
C LEU A 212 16.10 -2.55 -6.77
N ALA A 213 16.98 -3.19 -6.00
CA ALA A 213 17.72 -2.52 -4.93
C ALA A 213 18.61 -1.39 -5.48
N ASN A 214 19.26 -1.61 -6.63
CA ASN A 214 20.06 -0.59 -7.31
C ASN A 214 19.20 0.60 -7.76
N LEU A 215 18.05 0.35 -8.40
CA LEU A 215 17.14 1.40 -8.84
C LEU A 215 16.59 2.22 -7.66
N VAL A 216 16.21 1.55 -6.57
CA VAL A 216 15.79 2.23 -5.33
C VAL A 216 16.90 3.13 -4.78
N GLY A 217 18.15 2.66 -4.78
CA GLY A 217 19.30 3.47 -4.39
C GLY A 217 19.38 4.78 -5.20
N LYS A 218 19.34 4.68 -6.53
CA LYS A 218 19.34 5.83 -7.44
C LYS A 218 18.18 6.80 -7.14
N LEU A 219 16.96 6.28 -6.99
CA LEU A 219 15.77 7.10 -6.69
C LEU A 219 15.90 7.86 -5.36
N LYS A 220 16.46 7.21 -4.33
CA LYS A 220 16.72 7.86 -3.03
C LYS A 220 17.82 8.91 -3.11
N GLU A 221 18.89 8.66 -3.85
CA GLU A 221 19.94 9.66 -4.11
C GLU A 221 19.38 10.88 -4.86
N ALA A 222 18.39 10.67 -5.73
CA ALA A 222 17.62 11.74 -6.34
C ALA A 222 16.62 12.42 -5.39
N GLY A 223 16.55 12.03 -4.12
CA GLY A 223 15.67 12.63 -3.09
C GLY A 223 14.21 12.23 -3.18
N LEU A 224 13.89 11.12 -3.87
CA LEU A 224 12.55 10.54 -3.90
C LEU A 224 12.39 9.55 -2.75
N GLU A 225 11.47 9.84 -1.83
CA GLU A 225 11.33 9.12 -0.56
C GLU A 225 10.02 8.32 -0.46
N ASN A 226 9.08 8.54 -1.38
CA ASN A 226 7.77 7.87 -1.48
C ASN A 226 7.82 6.78 -2.54
N LEU A 227 8.37 5.61 -2.18
CA LEU A 227 8.63 4.54 -3.14
C LEU A 227 7.67 3.35 -2.97
N VAL A 228 7.34 2.71 -4.09
CA VAL A 228 6.66 1.41 -4.17
C VAL A 228 7.54 0.47 -5.00
N LEU A 229 7.63 -0.81 -4.64
CA LEU A 229 8.57 -1.74 -5.25
C LEU A 229 7.86 -2.73 -6.18
N ASP A 230 8.29 -2.81 -7.44
CA ASP A 230 7.89 -3.86 -8.38
C ASP A 230 9.13 -4.67 -8.77
N PRO A 231 9.30 -5.90 -8.23
CA PRO A 231 10.43 -6.78 -8.56
C PRO A 231 10.30 -7.48 -9.91
N GLY A 232 9.24 -7.22 -10.68
CA GLY A 232 9.04 -7.82 -11.99
C GLY A 232 8.58 -9.28 -11.95
N SER A 233 8.06 -9.78 -10.83
CA SER A 233 7.68 -11.19 -10.68
C SER A 233 6.71 -11.66 -11.77
N GLY A 234 7.13 -12.63 -12.58
CA GLY A 234 6.41 -13.13 -13.76
C GLY A 234 5.70 -14.46 -13.54
N SER A 235 5.65 -14.97 -12.31
CA SER A 235 4.97 -16.23 -11.97
C SER A 235 4.54 -16.29 -10.51
N LEU A 236 3.70 -17.27 -10.14
CA LEU A 236 3.32 -17.51 -8.74
C LEU A 236 4.54 -17.80 -7.84
N VAL A 237 5.52 -18.57 -8.35
CA VAL A 237 6.73 -18.91 -7.58
C VAL A 237 7.55 -17.66 -7.29
N GLU A 238 7.75 -16.82 -8.30
CA GLU A 238 8.47 -15.56 -8.17
C GLU A 238 7.73 -14.57 -7.28
N LEU A 239 6.39 -14.44 -7.43
CA LEU A 239 5.56 -13.63 -6.55
C LEU A 239 5.79 -13.99 -5.07
N VAL A 240 5.66 -15.27 -4.73
CA VAL A 240 5.82 -15.72 -3.33
C VAL A 240 7.25 -15.49 -2.85
N ARG A 241 8.25 -15.80 -3.69
CA ARG A 241 9.68 -15.62 -3.37
C ARG A 241 10.01 -14.16 -3.11
N ASP A 242 9.72 -13.29 -4.07
CA ASP A 242 10.17 -11.89 -4.08
C ASP A 242 9.48 -11.09 -2.98
N GLN A 243 8.15 -11.24 -2.82
CA GLN A 243 7.42 -10.58 -1.74
C GLN A 243 7.93 -11.02 -0.37
N THR A 244 8.21 -12.32 -0.19
CA THR A 244 8.74 -12.84 1.07
C THR A 244 10.14 -12.30 1.36
N MET A 245 11.00 -12.23 0.34
CA MET A 245 12.37 -11.71 0.48
C MET A 245 12.38 -10.22 0.80
N ILE A 246 11.59 -9.41 0.08
CA ILE A 246 11.45 -7.96 0.33
C ILE A 246 10.98 -7.72 1.77
N ARG A 247 9.87 -8.36 2.17
CA ARG A 247 9.29 -8.23 3.51
C ARG A 247 10.28 -8.65 4.59
N ARG A 248 10.96 -9.80 4.41
CA ARG A 248 11.94 -10.32 5.36
C ARG A 248 13.15 -9.40 5.49
N ALA A 249 13.68 -8.91 4.37
CA ALA A 249 14.82 -8.02 4.33
C ALA A 249 14.52 -6.70 5.07
N ALA A 250 13.34 -6.10 4.84
CA ALA A 250 12.90 -4.89 5.52
C ALA A 250 12.71 -5.11 7.04
N LEU A 251 11.97 -6.16 7.42
CA LEU A 251 11.58 -6.37 8.82
C LEU A 251 12.73 -6.91 9.68
N LEU A 252 13.38 -7.98 9.22
CA LEU A 252 14.34 -8.74 10.02
C LEU A 252 15.77 -8.26 9.84
N HIS A 253 16.13 -7.80 8.64
CA HIS A 253 17.50 -7.39 8.30
C HIS A 253 17.67 -5.88 8.19
N LYS A 254 16.60 -5.09 8.35
CA LYS A 254 16.61 -3.63 8.24
C LYS A 254 17.23 -3.14 6.93
N PHE A 255 17.08 -3.92 5.86
CA PHE A 255 17.61 -3.58 4.55
C PHE A 255 16.77 -2.44 3.94
N ARG A 256 17.27 -1.22 4.10
CA ARG A 256 16.56 0.03 3.76
C ARG A 256 16.06 0.10 2.31
N PRO A 257 16.76 -0.42 1.28
CA PRO A 257 16.24 -0.41 -0.09
C PRO A 257 14.90 -1.17 -0.25
N PHE A 258 14.62 -2.14 0.61
CA PHE A 258 13.35 -2.88 0.59
C PHE A 258 12.35 -2.41 1.66
N GLY A 259 12.63 -1.28 2.32
CA GLY A 259 11.78 -0.69 3.36
C GLY A 259 10.55 0.05 2.83
N PHE A 260 9.91 -0.48 1.79
CA PHE A 260 8.82 0.16 1.06
C PHE A 260 7.74 -0.87 0.69
N PRO A 261 6.47 -0.46 0.52
CA PRO A 261 5.40 -1.33 0.06
C PRO A 261 5.65 -1.80 -1.38
N THR A 262 4.98 -2.88 -1.79
CA THR A 262 5.19 -3.52 -3.10
C THR A 262 3.96 -3.39 -4.01
N LEU A 263 4.19 -3.42 -5.31
CA LEU A 263 3.20 -3.50 -6.37
C LEU A 263 3.32 -4.88 -7.04
N PHE A 264 2.19 -5.52 -7.33
CA PHE A 264 2.14 -6.75 -8.11
C PHE A 264 1.08 -6.66 -9.21
N LEU A 265 1.48 -6.95 -10.45
CA LEU A 265 0.62 -6.90 -11.62
C LEU A 265 0.30 -8.33 -12.07
N ALA A 266 -0.84 -8.87 -11.61
CA ALA A 266 -1.32 -10.19 -12.05
C ALA A 266 -1.58 -10.20 -13.56
N ALA A 267 -2.08 -9.07 -14.10
CA ALA A 267 -2.28 -8.86 -15.53
C ALA A 267 -1.00 -9.01 -16.38
N ARG A 268 0.19 -8.82 -15.80
CA ARG A 268 1.48 -9.04 -16.50
C ARG A 268 1.81 -10.52 -16.65
N VAL A 269 1.33 -11.36 -15.72
CA VAL A 269 1.71 -12.77 -15.61
C VAL A 269 0.91 -13.65 -16.57
N THR A 270 -0.38 -13.36 -16.73
CA THR A 270 -1.30 -14.21 -17.49
C THR A 270 -2.53 -13.42 -17.94
N SER A 271 -3.06 -13.74 -19.12
CA SER A 271 -4.34 -13.21 -19.61
C SER A 271 -5.55 -14.02 -19.12
N ASP A 272 -5.33 -15.16 -18.47
CA ASP A 272 -6.39 -15.99 -17.90
C ASP A 272 -6.89 -15.37 -16.57
N LEU A 273 -8.16 -14.95 -16.54
CA LEU A 273 -8.74 -14.25 -15.39
C LEU A 273 -8.85 -15.12 -14.13
N GLU A 274 -9.01 -16.44 -14.28
CA GLU A 274 -9.05 -17.36 -13.13
C GLU A 274 -7.65 -17.52 -12.51
N GLN A 275 -6.62 -17.60 -13.34
CA GLN A 275 -5.23 -17.59 -12.88
C GLN A 275 -4.86 -16.24 -12.25
N GLN A 276 -5.32 -15.11 -12.81
CA GLN A 276 -5.15 -13.81 -12.18
C GLN A 276 -5.80 -13.76 -10.80
N MET A 277 -6.99 -14.34 -10.63
CA MET A 277 -7.65 -14.44 -9.33
C MET A 277 -6.83 -15.26 -8.33
N LEU A 278 -6.24 -16.39 -8.75
CA LEU A 278 -5.33 -17.18 -7.91
C LEU A 278 -4.10 -16.35 -7.47
N LEU A 279 -3.49 -15.64 -8.42
CA LEU A 279 -2.34 -14.77 -8.17
C LEU A 279 -2.69 -13.60 -7.24
N ALA A 280 -3.89 -13.02 -7.38
CA ALA A 280 -4.39 -11.97 -6.51
C ALA A 280 -4.53 -12.46 -5.06
N VAL A 281 -5.16 -13.63 -4.86
CA VAL A 281 -5.29 -14.25 -3.53
C VAL A 281 -3.92 -14.54 -2.93
N ALA A 282 -2.97 -15.05 -3.74
CA ALA A 282 -1.60 -15.25 -3.29
C ALA A 282 -0.94 -13.91 -2.89
N GLY A 283 -1.10 -12.85 -3.68
CA GLY A 283 -0.59 -11.51 -3.38
C GLY A 283 -1.15 -10.94 -2.07
N VAL A 284 -2.46 -11.09 -1.84
CA VAL A 284 -3.12 -10.70 -0.58
C VAL A 284 -2.48 -11.41 0.62
N ALA A 285 -2.23 -12.72 0.50
CA ALA A 285 -1.62 -13.52 1.56
C ALA A 285 -0.11 -13.32 1.70
N LYS A 286 0.56 -12.84 0.63
CA LYS A 286 2.02 -12.68 0.53
C LYS A 286 2.38 -11.22 0.26
N TYR A 287 1.97 -10.37 1.18
CA TYR A 287 2.56 -9.05 1.44
C TYR A 287 2.49 -8.00 0.32
N ALA A 288 1.80 -8.28 -0.79
CA ALA A 288 1.60 -7.28 -1.83
C ALA A 288 0.90 -6.05 -1.24
N GLY A 289 1.42 -4.85 -1.49
CA GLY A 289 0.80 -3.59 -1.08
C GLY A 289 -0.25 -3.11 -2.08
N ILE A 290 -0.08 -3.44 -3.36
CA ILE A 290 -1.02 -3.16 -4.43
C ILE A 290 -1.12 -4.40 -5.32
N ILE A 291 -2.32 -4.72 -5.78
CA ILE A 291 -2.58 -5.81 -6.72
C ILE A 291 -3.36 -5.27 -7.90
N VAL A 292 -2.82 -5.44 -9.11
CA VAL A 292 -3.42 -5.02 -10.37
C VAL A 292 -3.91 -6.24 -11.15
N LEU A 293 -5.19 -6.26 -11.47
CA LEU A 293 -5.85 -7.26 -12.32
C LEU A 293 -6.19 -6.64 -13.67
N ASP A 294 -6.36 -7.46 -14.69
CA ASP A 294 -6.86 -7.01 -15.99
C ASP A 294 -8.37 -6.78 -15.93
N ASP A 295 -9.09 -7.82 -15.52
CA ASP A 295 -10.53 -7.76 -15.29
C ASP A 295 -10.98 -8.77 -14.22
N ILE A 296 -12.22 -8.65 -13.76
CA ILE A 296 -12.84 -9.59 -12.83
C ILE A 296 -14.37 -9.62 -12.97
N SER A 297 -14.96 -10.77 -12.68
CA SER A 297 -16.42 -10.90 -12.55
C SER A 297 -16.91 -10.35 -11.21
N SER A 298 -18.23 -10.11 -11.09
CA SER A 298 -18.82 -9.57 -9.86
C SER A 298 -18.69 -10.54 -8.67
N GLU A 299 -18.77 -11.84 -8.94
CA GLU A 299 -18.66 -12.92 -7.97
C GLU A 299 -17.21 -13.01 -7.45
N ASN A 300 -16.24 -13.04 -8.38
CA ASN A 300 -14.83 -13.10 -8.02
C ASN A 300 -14.37 -11.83 -7.30
N PHE A 301 -14.93 -10.67 -7.63
CA PHE A 301 -14.70 -9.43 -6.88
C PHE A 301 -15.11 -9.56 -5.41
N GLN A 302 -16.32 -10.07 -5.13
CA GLN A 302 -16.77 -10.29 -3.75
C GLN A 302 -15.91 -11.31 -3.01
N VAL A 303 -15.51 -12.41 -3.69
CA VAL A 303 -14.62 -13.43 -3.12
C VAL A 303 -13.27 -12.82 -2.75
N LEU A 304 -12.64 -12.08 -3.66
CA LEU A 304 -11.33 -11.47 -3.44
C LEU A 304 -11.34 -10.49 -2.28
N LEU A 305 -12.35 -9.62 -2.23
CA LEU A 305 -12.49 -8.63 -1.16
C LEU A 305 -12.80 -9.29 0.20
N THR A 306 -13.54 -10.41 0.20
CA THR A 306 -13.76 -11.21 1.39
C THR A 306 -12.45 -11.83 1.91
N VAL A 307 -11.64 -12.43 1.02
CA VAL A 307 -10.33 -12.97 1.38
C VAL A 307 -9.41 -11.88 1.92
N ARG A 308 -9.36 -10.72 1.25
CA ARG A 308 -8.63 -9.53 1.70
C ARG A 308 -9.04 -9.12 3.10
N GLN A 309 -10.34 -8.97 3.37
CA GLN A 309 -10.84 -8.60 4.69
C GLN A 309 -10.50 -9.65 5.76
N ASN A 310 -10.63 -10.94 5.45
CA ASN A 310 -10.33 -12.01 6.40
C ASN A 310 -8.84 -12.03 6.79
N ILE A 311 -7.93 -11.91 5.81
CA ILE A 311 -6.48 -11.90 6.07
C ILE A 311 -6.07 -10.68 6.90
N TYR A 312 -6.66 -9.52 6.66
CA TYR A 312 -6.31 -8.25 7.32
C TYR A 312 -7.17 -7.90 8.54
N THR A 313 -8.08 -8.78 8.97
CA THR A 313 -8.76 -8.62 10.26
C THR A 313 -7.77 -8.86 11.40
N ASP A 314 -7.78 -8.01 12.43
CA ASP A 314 -6.93 -8.18 13.60
C ASP A 314 -7.29 -9.48 14.33
N PRO A 315 -6.39 -10.47 14.42
CA PRO A 315 -6.69 -11.76 15.05
C PRO A 315 -6.94 -11.66 16.56
N ARG A 316 -6.64 -10.51 17.19
CA ARG A 316 -6.84 -10.27 18.63
C ARG A 316 -8.19 -9.65 18.95
N VAL A 317 -8.90 -9.14 17.94
CA VAL A 317 -10.20 -8.48 18.10
C VAL A 317 -11.26 -9.34 17.41
N PRO A 318 -12.08 -10.09 18.16
CA PRO A 318 -13.17 -10.86 17.59
C PRO A 318 -14.12 -9.92 16.83
N PRO A 319 -14.50 -10.24 15.58
CA PRO A 319 -15.52 -9.46 14.87
C PRO A 319 -16.85 -9.60 15.61
N ALA A 320 -17.53 -8.48 15.83
CA ALA A 320 -18.82 -8.42 16.47
C ALA A 320 -19.81 -7.65 15.59
N VAL A 321 -21.09 -8.01 15.69
CA VAL A 321 -22.20 -7.24 15.10
C VAL A 321 -22.80 -6.30 16.15
N GLU A 322 -23.53 -5.28 15.70
CA GLU A 322 -24.24 -4.38 16.61
C GLU A 322 -25.27 -5.15 17.46
N SER A 323 -25.27 -4.92 18.78
CA SER A 323 -26.20 -5.59 19.68
C SER A 323 -27.59 -4.96 19.58
N LYS A 324 -28.36 -5.38 18.58
CA LYS A 324 -29.74 -4.94 18.33
C LYS A 324 -30.64 -6.10 17.89
N VAL A 325 -31.94 -5.82 17.79
CA VAL A 325 -32.88 -6.75 17.16
C VAL A 325 -32.71 -6.64 15.64
N TYR A 326 -32.48 -7.78 14.99
CA TYR A 326 -32.43 -7.90 13.54
C TYR A 326 -33.70 -8.57 13.04
N GLY A 327 -34.46 -7.88 12.18
CA GLY A 327 -35.58 -8.47 11.46
C GLY A 327 -35.08 -9.26 10.26
N PHE A 328 -35.48 -10.53 10.16
CA PHE A 328 -35.27 -11.35 8.97
C PHE A 328 -36.54 -11.31 8.12
N ASN A 329 -36.42 -10.90 6.85
CA ASN A 329 -37.55 -10.67 5.95
C ASN A 329 -38.57 -9.67 6.54
N GLU A 330 -39.86 -9.89 6.30
CA GLU A 330 -40.98 -9.12 6.86
C GLU A 330 -41.50 -9.83 8.13
N ALA A 331 -40.72 -9.75 9.22
CA ALA A 331 -41.12 -10.33 10.50
C ALA A 331 -42.35 -9.59 11.08
N ASP A 332 -43.37 -10.35 11.47
CA ASP A 332 -44.59 -9.84 12.11
C ASP A 332 -44.72 -10.32 13.57
N GLU A 333 -45.87 -10.06 14.21
CA GLU A 333 -46.14 -10.42 15.59
C GLU A 333 -46.11 -11.95 15.87
N SER A 334 -46.17 -12.78 14.82
CA SER A 334 -46.10 -14.24 14.92
C SER A 334 -44.69 -14.82 14.72
N ALA A 335 -43.71 -13.98 14.41
CA ALA A 335 -42.35 -14.42 14.11
C ALA A 335 -41.66 -15.06 15.33
N ALA A 336 -40.85 -16.09 15.07
CA ALA A 336 -40.01 -16.72 16.08
C ALA A 336 -38.88 -15.78 16.51
N VAL A 337 -38.62 -15.70 17.82
CA VAL A 337 -37.50 -14.94 18.38
C VAL A 337 -36.33 -15.89 18.63
N LEU A 338 -35.22 -15.65 17.93
CA LEU A 338 -33.98 -16.39 18.10
C LEU A 338 -33.01 -15.57 18.95
N VAL A 339 -32.51 -16.16 20.03
CA VAL A 339 -31.49 -15.55 20.89
C VAL A 339 -30.13 -16.10 20.52
N THR A 340 -29.18 -15.20 20.26
CA THR A 340 -27.78 -15.55 19.95
C THR A 340 -26.82 -14.54 20.60
N THR A 341 -25.52 -14.77 20.46
CA THR A 341 -24.48 -13.82 20.89
C THR A 341 -24.21 -12.79 19.78
N ASN A 342 -23.49 -11.71 20.07
CA ASN A 342 -23.10 -10.72 19.06
C ASN A 342 -21.78 -11.04 18.35
N PHE A 343 -21.25 -12.26 18.51
CA PHE A 343 -20.04 -12.68 17.79
C PHE A 343 -20.39 -12.89 16.31
N ALA A 344 -19.76 -12.14 15.41
CA ALA A 344 -20.20 -12.04 14.01
C ALA A 344 -20.13 -13.36 13.21
N LEU A 345 -19.45 -14.38 13.72
CA LEU A 345 -19.36 -15.70 13.11
C LEU A 345 -20.51 -16.64 13.54
N THR A 346 -21.15 -16.36 14.68
CA THR A 346 -22.28 -17.15 15.21
C THR A 346 -23.55 -16.81 14.46
#